data_AF-A0A7J9RGF4-F1
#
_entry.id   AF-A0A7J9RGF4-F1
#
_cell.length_a   1.000
_cell.length_b   1.000
_cell.length_c   1.000
_cell.angle_alpha   90.00
_cell.angle_beta   90.00
_cell.angle_gamma   90.00
#
_symmetry.space_group_name_H-M   'P 1'
#
loop_
_entity.id
_entity.type
_entity.pdbx_description
1 polymer ?
#
loop_
_entity_poly.entity_id
_entity_poly.type
_entity_poly.pdbx_seq_one_letter_code
_entity_poly.pdbx_strand_id
1 'polypeptide(L)'
;MAGIQSAIAKLKHKDVRQRRRAVRILFDSDAYESVEAFSIFLEDDDVWFRNKAIEAYRRWAPQNAPHLLESLAEQGQLDGQRCVATVLETIHDSKFAAKLSRLLLKSEDDVVIRRAVHQLISSKEYTEVELTVFQSSKDHVVRTYATAVNDDPVELLNNLEDQHPEVRRQAASTLLLLELKTEQNKTLQHSIENDDALWKFAVPIALEQARPNLAELMNAKGNNQRRFLVESLKQVVKEADDPRLRTLIDGNCTSIVARWLVGRNDVKSDELRHELLFDERVDSIDKSRLLERLLHRQGEDVIQELAEKLLSESTDELILSAAQNLYTA
;
A
#
# COMPACT_ATOMS: atom_id res chain seq x y z
N MET A 1 -24.30 -3.83 44.03
CA MET A 1 -24.12 -5.30 43.86
C MET A 1 -25.40 -6.04 43.49
N ALA A 2 -26.55 -5.84 44.14
CA ALA A 2 -27.80 -6.58 43.82
C ALA A 2 -28.32 -6.38 42.37
N GLY A 3 -28.06 -5.21 41.76
CA GLY A 3 -28.49 -4.91 40.38
C GLY A 3 -27.71 -5.68 39.29
N ILE A 4 -26.42 -5.92 39.50
CA ILE A 4 -25.55 -6.59 38.51
C ILE A 4 -25.89 -8.08 38.43
N GLN A 5 -25.97 -8.77 39.57
CA GLN A 5 -26.35 -10.19 39.60
C GLN A 5 -27.75 -10.44 39.02
N SER A 6 -28.70 -9.53 39.30
CA SER A 6 -30.02 -9.57 38.66
C SER A 6 -29.94 -9.37 37.13
N ALA A 7 -29.06 -8.47 36.64
CA ALA A 7 -28.85 -8.28 35.22
C ALA A 7 -28.19 -9.51 34.55
N ILE A 8 -27.16 -10.11 35.18
CA ILE A 8 -26.53 -11.35 34.70
C ILE A 8 -27.58 -12.46 34.54
N ALA A 9 -28.42 -12.68 35.56
CA ALA A 9 -29.50 -13.69 35.48
C ALA A 9 -30.50 -13.41 34.34
N LYS A 10 -30.78 -12.13 34.06
CA LYS A 10 -31.69 -11.71 32.99
C LYS A 10 -31.13 -11.88 31.58
N LEU A 11 -29.83 -12.16 31.40
CA LEU A 11 -29.29 -12.51 30.09
C LEU A 11 -29.90 -13.81 29.54
N LYS A 12 -30.34 -14.73 30.40
CA LYS A 12 -31.02 -15.97 29.99
C LYS A 12 -32.55 -15.85 29.91
N HIS A 13 -33.10 -14.64 30.01
CA HIS A 13 -34.54 -14.44 30.04
C HIS A 13 -35.20 -14.68 28.68
N LYS A 14 -36.41 -15.27 28.67
CA LYS A 14 -37.16 -15.57 27.43
C LYS A 14 -37.50 -14.33 26.59
N ASP A 15 -37.85 -13.23 27.25
CA ASP A 15 -38.17 -11.94 26.59
C ASP A 15 -36.88 -11.21 26.17
N VAL A 16 -36.74 -10.97 24.87
CA VAL A 16 -35.64 -10.22 24.24
C VAL A 16 -35.48 -8.83 24.84
N ARG A 17 -36.58 -8.14 25.18
CA ARG A 17 -36.52 -6.78 25.76
C ARG A 17 -35.81 -6.79 27.12
N GLN A 18 -36.07 -7.82 27.93
CA GLN A 18 -35.40 -8.00 29.22
C GLN A 18 -33.91 -8.31 29.03
N ARG A 19 -33.55 -9.18 28.08
CA ARG A 19 -32.14 -9.46 27.75
C ARG A 19 -31.41 -8.20 27.29
N ARG A 20 -31.98 -7.42 26.36
CA ARG A 20 -31.39 -6.16 25.88
C ARG A 20 -31.23 -5.14 27.00
N ARG A 21 -32.19 -5.04 27.92
CA ARG A 21 -32.09 -4.15 29.09
C ARG A 21 -30.97 -4.62 30.04
N ALA A 22 -30.84 -5.92 30.26
CA ALA A 22 -29.76 -6.49 31.06
C ALA A 22 -28.38 -6.18 30.47
N VAL A 23 -28.20 -6.40 29.16
CA VAL A 23 -26.96 -6.05 28.45
C VAL A 23 -26.61 -4.57 28.65
N ARG A 24 -27.56 -3.64 28.44
CA ARG A 24 -27.28 -2.21 28.67
C ARG A 24 -26.84 -1.92 30.10
N ILE A 25 -27.52 -2.46 31.11
CA ILE A 25 -27.16 -2.26 32.52
C ILE A 25 -25.73 -2.72 32.80
N LEU A 26 -25.33 -3.89 32.27
CA LEU A 26 -23.99 -4.43 32.48
C LEU A 26 -22.90 -3.58 31.81
N PHE A 27 -23.16 -3.10 30.58
CA PHE A 27 -22.24 -2.20 29.87
C PHE A 27 -22.15 -0.81 30.50
N ASP A 28 -23.28 -0.22 30.89
CA ASP A 28 -23.34 1.11 31.52
C ASP A 28 -22.64 1.11 32.88
N SER A 29 -22.65 -0.04 33.58
CA SER A 29 -22.03 -0.20 34.91
C SER A 29 -20.59 -0.73 34.85
N ASP A 30 -20.05 -0.97 33.65
CA ASP A 30 -18.73 -1.58 33.44
C ASP A 30 -18.50 -2.88 34.24
N ALA A 31 -19.53 -3.74 34.28
CA ALA A 31 -19.56 -4.94 35.10
C ALA A 31 -18.72 -6.09 34.49
N TYR A 32 -17.40 -6.02 34.60
CA TYR A 32 -16.46 -6.99 34.02
C TYR A 32 -16.68 -8.42 34.53
N GLU A 33 -17.21 -8.61 35.75
CA GLU A 33 -17.55 -9.93 36.30
C GLU A 33 -18.63 -10.67 35.52
N SER A 34 -19.34 -9.99 34.61
CA SER A 34 -20.39 -10.57 33.79
C SER A 34 -19.92 -11.19 32.48
N VAL A 35 -18.64 -11.04 32.12
CA VAL A 35 -18.12 -11.42 30.80
C VAL A 35 -18.40 -12.88 30.41
N GLU A 36 -18.27 -13.82 31.35
CA GLU A 36 -18.56 -15.24 31.10
C GLU A 36 -20.04 -15.48 30.73
N ALA A 37 -20.95 -14.69 31.28
CA ALA A 37 -22.38 -14.83 31.02
C ALA A 37 -22.78 -14.41 29.59
N PHE A 38 -21.90 -13.73 28.85
CA PHE A 38 -22.10 -13.39 27.44
C PHE A 38 -21.75 -14.54 26.49
N SER A 39 -21.11 -15.62 26.95
CA SER A 39 -20.81 -16.81 26.13
C SER A 39 -22.03 -17.36 25.40
N ILE A 40 -23.20 -17.35 26.04
CA ILE A 40 -24.48 -17.82 25.46
C ILE A 40 -24.90 -17.06 24.21
N PHE A 41 -24.35 -15.85 24.00
CA PHE A 41 -24.71 -14.98 22.90
C PHE A 41 -23.74 -15.05 21.73
N LEU A 42 -22.62 -15.78 21.83
CA LEU A 42 -21.64 -15.86 20.73
C LEU A 42 -22.25 -16.49 19.46
N GLU A 43 -23.16 -17.45 19.62
CA GLU A 43 -23.86 -18.17 18.55
C GLU A 43 -25.37 -17.81 18.49
N ASP A 44 -25.82 -16.71 19.11
CA ASP A 44 -27.24 -16.30 19.09
C ASP A 44 -27.69 -15.93 17.67
N ASP A 45 -28.93 -16.24 17.28
CA ASP A 45 -29.46 -15.90 15.95
C ASP A 45 -29.52 -14.38 15.69
N ASP A 46 -29.76 -13.57 16.72
CA ASP A 46 -29.80 -12.12 16.62
C ASP A 46 -28.37 -11.54 16.63
N VAL A 47 -27.99 -10.96 15.48
CA VAL A 47 -26.71 -10.29 15.25
C VAL A 47 -26.40 -9.26 16.35
N TRP A 48 -27.42 -8.61 16.92
CA TRP A 48 -27.23 -7.65 18.00
C TRP A 48 -26.64 -8.29 19.26
N PHE A 49 -27.10 -9.49 19.64
CA PHE A 49 -26.57 -10.20 20.80
C PHE A 49 -25.15 -10.72 20.53
N ARG A 50 -24.89 -11.27 19.33
CA ARG A 50 -23.52 -11.69 18.93
C ARG A 50 -22.52 -10.56 19.01
N ASN A 51 -22.86 -9.40 18.44
CA ASN A 51 -21.99 -8.23 18.49
C ASN A 51 -21.74 -7.76 19.93
N LYS A 52 -22.77 -7.80 20.80
CA LYS A 52 -22.62 -7.44 22.21
C LYS A 52 -21.81 -8.46 23.01
N ALA A 53 -21.88 -9.74 22.67
CA ALA A 53 -21.00 -10.74 23.24
C ALA A 53 -19.54 -10.43 22.90
N ILE A 54 -19.24 -10.25 21.60
CA ILE A 54 -17.88 -9.92 21.14
C ILE A 54 -17.37 -8.63 21.81
N GLU A 55 -18.21 -7.60 21.93
CA GLU A 55 -17.85 -6.34 22.59
C GLU A 55 -17.56 -6.53 24.08
N ALA A 56 -18.33 -7.37 24.79
CA ALA A 56 -18.09 -7.68 26.20
C ALA A 56 -16.75 -8.40 26.38
N TYR A 57 -16.47 -9.40 25.55
CA TYR A 57 -15.19 -10.11 25.55
C TYR A 57 -14.04 -9.17 25.23
N ARG A 58 -14.16 -8.35 24.18
CA ARG A 58 -13.11 -7.37 23.81
C ARG A 58 -12.82 -6.39 24.93
N ARG A 59 -13.85 -5.89 25.60
CA ARG A 59 -13.71 -4.84 26.62
C ARG A 59 -13.16 -5.40 27.93
N TRP A 60 -13.64 -6.56 28.38
CA TRP A 60 -13.40 -7.02 29.74
C TRP A 60 -12.47 -8.23 29.85
N ALA A 61 -12.49 -9.16 28.88
CA ALA A 61 -11.77 -10.43 29.00
C ALA A 61 -10.23 -10.27 29.02
N PRO A 62 -9.59 -9.43 28.18
CA PRO A 62 -8.12 -9.30 28.17
C PRO A 62 -7.49 -9.01 29.53
N GLN A 63 -8.15 -8.19 30.35
CA GLN A 63 -7.63 -7.75 31.64
C GLN A 63 -8.20 -8.55 32.81
N ASN A 64 -9.47 -8.94 32.75
CA ASN A 64 -10.18 -9.48 33.92
C ASN A 64 -10.45 -10.99 33.85
N ALA A 65 -10.49 -11.56 32.65
CA ALA A 65 -10.81 -12.98 32.46
C ALA A 65 -10.08 -13.61 31.25
N PRO A 66 -8.73 -13.55 31.21
CA PRO A 66 -7.96 -14.05 30.06
C PRO A 66 -8.16 -15.56 29.83
N HIS A 67 -8.41 -16.33 30.89
CA HIS A 67 -8.71 -17.77 30.81
C HIS A 67 -9.93 -18.09 29.93
N LEU A 68 -10.92 -17.19 29.84
CA LEU A 68 -12.06 -17.40 28.96
C LEU A 68 -11.68 -17.31 27.48
N LEU A 69 -10.67 -16.49 27.14
CA LEU A 69 -10.16 -16.39 25.77
C LEU A 69 -9.41 -17.67 25.37
N GLU A 70 -8.66 -18.28 26.30
CA GLU A 70 -8.03 -19.58 26.06
C GLU A 70 -9.08 -20.65 25.75
N SER A 71 -10.11 -20.73 26.60
CA SER A 71 -11.23 -21.66 26.43
C SER A 71 -11.91 -21.51 25.07
N LEU A 72 -12.19 -20.27 24.64
CA LEU A 72 -12.83 -20.01 23.35
C LEU A 72 -11.92 -20.31 22.15
N ALA A 73 -10.61 -20.19 22.30
CA ALA A 73 -9.66 -20.53 21.24
C ALA A 73 -9.54 -22.06 21.04
N GLU A 74 -9.59 -22.84 22.13
CA GLU A 74 -9.41 -24.30 22.12
C GLU A 74 -10.66 -25.07 21.66
N GLN A 75 -11.86 -24.59 21.99
CA GLN A 75 -13.11 -25.38 21.88
C GLN A 75 -13.60 -25.68 20.46
N GLY A 76 -12.88 -25.24 19.42
CA GLY A 76 -13.28 -25.46 18.01
C GLY A 76 -14.59 -24.77 17.61
N GLN A 77 -15.19 -23.96 18.49
CA GLN A 77 -16.35 -23.14 18.19
C GLN A 77 -15.93 -21.96 17.33
N LEU A 78 -16.37 -21.93 16.06
CA LEU A 78 -15.95 -20.92 15.09
C LEU A 78 -16.23 -19.48 15.56
N ASP A 79 -17.41 -19.21 16.13
CA ASP A 79 -17.75 -17.87 16.61
C ASP A 79 -16.97 -17.49 17.88
N GLY A 80 -16.61 -18.48 18.71
CA GLY A 80 -15.66 -18.30 19.82
C GLY A 80 -14.26 -17.93 19.31
N GLN A 81 -13.75 -18.67 18.33
CA GLN A 81 -12.45 -18.40 17.71
C GLN A 81 -12.41 -17.04 17.01
N ARG A 82 -13.49 -16.66 16.30
CA ARG A 82 -13.67 -15.33 15.72
C ARG A 82 -13.66 -14.25 16.79
N CYS A 83 -14.35 -14.47 17.90
CA CYS A 83 -14.35 -13.55 19.02
C CYS A 83 -12.91 -13.32 19.51
N VAL A 84 -12.17 -14.40 19.83
CA VAL A 84 -10.77 -14.31 20.28
C VAL A 84 -9.90 -13.58 19.25
N ALA A 85 -10.03 -13.90 17.96
CA ALA A 85 -9.28 -13.27 16.88
C ALA A 85 -9.50 -11.75 16.79
N THR A 86 -10.68 -11.24 17.18
CA THR A 86 -10.94 -9.78 17.21
C THR A 86 -10.38 -9.06 18.43
N VAL A 87 -9.90 -9.80 19.42
CA VAL A 87 -9.43 -9.28 20.71
C VAL A 87 -7.90 -9.35 20.83
N LEU A 88 -7.22 -10.14 19.99
CA LEU A 88 -5.76 -10.30 19.98
C LEU A 88 -4.99 -8.98 20.09
N GLU A 89 -5.32 -7.98 19.25
CA GLU A 89 -4.65 -6.68 19.22
C GLU A 89 -4.86 -5.84 20.50
N THR A 90 -5.89 -6.16 21.29
CA THR A 90 -6.20 -5.44 22.54
C THR A 90 -5.51 -6.05 23.77
N ILE A 91 -4.86 -7.20 23.60
CA ILE A 91 -4.16 -7.89 24.68
C ILE A 91 -2.76 -7.28 24.84
N HIS A 92 -2.48 -6.72 26.01
CA HIS A 92 -1.19 -6.06 26.29
C HIS A 92 -0.03 -7.05 26.46
N ASP A 93 -0.30 -8.26 26.95
CA ASP A 93 0.71 -9.31 27.07
C ASP A 93 0.94 -10.00 25.72
N SER A 94 2.04 -9.66 25.05
CA SER A 94 2.40 -10.19 23.72
C SER A 94 2.53 -11.70 23.72
N LYS A 95 3.06 -12.30 24.79
CA LYS A 95 3.24 -13.75 24.91
C LYS A 95 1.91 -14.45 25.07
N PHE A 96 1.00 -13.86 25.84
CA PHE A 96 -0.36 -14.39 25.99
C PHE A 96 -1.13 -14.27 24.67
N ALA A 97 -1.07 -13.12 23.98
CA ALA A 97 -1.66 -12.96 22.65
C ALA A 97 -1.10 -13.99 21.66
N ALA A 98 0.22 -14.23 21.69
CA ALA A 98 0.88 -15.22 20.84
C ALA A 98 0.45 -16.66 21.18
N LYS A 99 0.25 -17.00 22.46
CA LYS A 99 -0.33 -18.28 22.88
C LYS A 99 -1.71 -18.48 22.26
N LEU A 100 -2.60 -17.48 22.36
CA LEU A 100 -3.93 -17.54 21.76
C LEU A 100 -3.86 -17.65 20.23
N SER A 101 -3.01 -16.86 19.56
CA SER A 101 -2.82 -16.95 18.12
C SER A 101 -2.45 -18.38 17.67
N ARG A 102 -1.54 -19.05 18.39
CA ARG A 102 -1.16 -20.45 18.09
C ARG A 102 -2.30 -21.44 18.21
N LEU A 103 -3.21 -21.24 19.16
CA LEU A 103 -4.43 -22.04 19.26
C LEU A 103 -5.32 -21.82 18.03
N LEU A 104 -5.44 -20.56 17.58
CA LEU A 104 -6.26 -20.16 16.44
C LEU A 104 -5.68 -20.58 15.07
N LEU A 105 -4.39 -20.92 14.97
CA LEU A 105 -3.79 -21.43 13.72
C LEU A 105 -4.43 -22.75 13.25
N LYS A 106 -5.12 -23.48 14.13
CA LYS A 106 -5.83 -24.73 13.83
C LYS A 106 -7.29 -24.52 13.40
N SER A 107 -7.74 -23.27 13.29
CA SER A 107 -9.11 -22.95 12.88
C SER A 107 -9.37 -23.38 11.43
N GLU A 108 -10.63 -23.63 11.10
CA GLU A 108 -11.07 -23.84 9.71
C GLU A 108 -11.43 -22.53 8.99
N ASP A 109 -11.43 -21.39 9.71
CA ASP A 109 -11.75 -20.07 9.16
C ASP A 109 -10.46 -19.30 8.79
N ASP A 110 -10.25 -19.06 7.50
CA ASP A 110 -9.11 -18.31 6.97
C ASP A 110 -8.98 -16.91 7.61
N VAL A 111 -10.08 -16.24 7.95
CA VAL A 111 -10.05 -14.90 8.57
C VAL A 111 -9.46 -14.99 9.99
N VAL A 112 -9.78 -16.05 10.72
CA VAL A 112 -9.21 -16.33 12.05
C VAL A 112 -7.72 -16.60 11.94
N ILE A 113 -7.32 -17.46 10.99
CA ILE A 113 -5.91 -17.79 10.74
C ILE A 113 -5.12 -16.52 10.37
N ARG A 114 -5.63 -15.72 9.42
CA ARG A 114 -4.98 -14.46 9.00
C ARG A 114 -4.74 -13.51 10.17
N ARG A 115 -5.72 -13.35 11.06
CA ARG A 115 -5.58 -12.50 12.26
C ARG A 115 -4.55 -13.06 13.25
N ALA A 116 -4.57 -14.38 13.47
CA ALA A 116 -3.59 -15.04 14.33
C ALA A 116 -2.16 -14.88 13.81
N VAL A 117 -1.94 -15.11 12.50
CA VAL A 117 -0.65 -14.90 11.83
C VAL A 117 -0.22 -13.44 11.92
N HIS A 118 -1.11 -12.50 11.58
CA HIS A 118 -0.82 -11.06 11.67
C HIS A 118 -0.39 -10.67 13.08
N GLN A 119 -1.07 -11.16 14.12
CA GLN A 119 -0.69 -10.91 15.50
C GLN A 119 0.71 -11.45 15.81
N LEU A 120 1.02 -12.70 15.45
CA LEU A 120 2.33 -13.31 15.70
C LEU A 120 3.47 -12.52 15.02
N ILE A 121 3.23 -12.09 13.78
CA ILE A 121 4.19 -11.35 12.96
C ILE A 121 4.39 -9.94 13.49
N SER A 122 3.31 -9.20 13.73
CA SER A 122 3.37 -7.81 14.23
C SER A 122 3.98 -7.70 15.62
N SER A 123 3.74 -8.68 16.50
CA SER A 123 4.35 -8.73 17.83
C SER A 123 5.74 -9.35 17.86
N LYS A 124 6.25 -9.85 16.72
CA LYS A 124 7.53 -10.58 16.61
C LYS A 124 7.63 -11.79 17.55
N GLU A 125 6.51 -12.44 17.83
CA GLU A 125 6.42 -13.62 18.70
C GLU A 125 6.36 -14.93 17.89
N TYR A 126 6.59 -14.89 16.58
CA TYR A 126 6.68 -16.07 15.72
C TYR A 126 8.02 -16.80 15.91
N THR A 127 8.02 -18.11 15.67
CA THR A 127 9.23 -18.93 15.54
C THR A 127 9.67 -19.04 14.08
N GLU A 128 10.94 -19.38 13.82
CA GLU A 128 11.43 -19.65 12.46
C GLU A 128 10.64 -20.78 11.76
N VAL A 129 10.26 -21.82 12.51
CA VAL A 129 9.43 -22.92 12.00
C VAL A 129 8.03 -22.42 11.62
N GLU A 130 7.42 -21.56 12.42
CA GLU A 130 6.14 -20.94 12.07
C GLU A 130 6.27 -20.04 10.83
N LEU A 131 7.35 -19.27 10.72
CA LEU A 131 7.59 -18.39 9.57
C LEU A 131 7.69 -19.19 8.27
N THR A 132 8.44 -20.30 8.25
CA THR A 132 8.56 -21.16 7.06
C THR A 132 7.20 -21.78 6.66
N VAL A 133 6.37 -22.15 7.64
CA VAL A 133 4.99 -22.60 7.40
C VAL A 133 4.14 -21.48 6.79
N PHE A 134 4.26 -20.25 7.30
CA PHE A 134 3.49 -19.11 6.79
C PHE A 134 3.90 -18.74 5.35
N GLN A 135 5.20 -18.78 5.04
CA GLN A 135 5.72 -18.57 3.69
C GLN A 135 5.19 -19.59 2.68
N SER A 136 4.95 -20.83 3.12
CA SER A 136 4.42 -21.92 2.28
C SER A 136 2.89 -22.04 2.32
N SER A 137 2.18 -21.10 2.94
CA SER A 137 0.73 -21.16 3.09
C SER A 137 0.00 -21.12 1.75
N LYS A 138 -1.13 -21.82 1.64
CA LYS A 138 -2.03 -21.69 0.48
C LYS A 138 -2.66 -20.29 0.38
N ASP A 139 -2.86 -19.65 1.53
CA ASP A 139 -3.43 -18.31 1.62
C ASP A 139 -2.37 -17.24 1.32
N HIS A 140 -2.60 -16.47 0.25
CA HIS A 140 -1.70 -15.41 -0.15
C HIS A 140 -1.57 -14.30 0.89
N VAL A 141 -2.58 -14.04 1.72
CA VAL A 141 -2.53 -13.02 2.77
C VAL A 141 -1.54 -13.44 3.85
N VAL A 142 -1.57 -14.72 4.24
CA VAL A 142 -0.62 -15.31 5.19
C VAL A 142 0.81 -15.24 4.63
N ARG A 143 0.99 -15.61 3.36
CA ARG A 143 2.30 -15.47 2.68
C ARG A 143 2.77 -14.02 2.65
N THR A 144 1.88 -13.07 2.35
CA THR A 144 2.20 -11.64 2.30
C THR A 144 2.72 -11.15 3.65
N TYR A 145 2.06 -11.50 4.77
CA TYR A 145 2.57 -11.14 6.09
C TYR A 145 3.96 -11.74 6.37
N ALA A 146 4.18 -12.99 6.00
CA ALA A 146 5.48 -13.64 6.17
C ALA A 146 6.58 -12.98 5.32
N THR A 147 6.28 -12.62 4.08
CA THR A 147 7.19 -11.88 3.18
C THR A 147 7.54 -10.49 3.73
N ALA A 148 6.62 -9.83 4.43
CA ALA A 148 6.85 -8.48 4.97
C ALA A 148 7.91 -8.44 6.07
N VAL A 149 8.15 -9.55 6.77
CA VAL A 149 9.18 -9.66 7.83
C VAL A 149 10.38 -10.51 7.42
N ASN A 150 10.40 -11.01 6.19
CA ASN A 150 11.56 -11.71 5.64
C ASN A 150 12.63 -10.69 5.22
N ASP A 151 13.85 -10.90 5.65
CA ASP A 151 15.02 -10.09 5.31
C ASP A 151 16.04 -10.82 4.44
N ASP A 152 15.82 -12.10 4.10
CA ASP A 152 16.68 -12.85 3.18
C ASP A 152 16.40 -12.43 1.73
N PRO A 153 17.36 -11.76 1.04
CA PRO A 153 17.17 -11.36 -0.34
C PRO A 153 16.94 -12.53 -1.30
N VAL A 154 17.51 -13.71 -1.02
CA VAL A 154 17.36 -14.88 -1.90
C VAL A 154 15.93 -15.39 -1.87
N GLU A 155 15.35 -15.53 -0.68
CA GLU A 155 13.96 -15.91 -0.53
C GLU A 155 13.03 -14.85 -1.12
N LEU A 156 13.27 -13.58 -0.80
CA LEU A 156 12.46 -12.47 -1.34
C LEU A 156 12.49 -12.42 -2.88
N LEU A 157 13.62 -12.71 -3.52
CA LEU A 157 13.70 -12.81 -4.97
C LEU A 157 12.83 -13.95 -5.52
N ASN A 158 12.79 -15.10 -4.85
CA ASN A 158 11.88 -16.18 -5.23
C ASN A 158 10.41 -15.77 -5.07
N ASN A 159 10.08 -14.97 -4.05
CA ASN A 159 8.72 -14.45 -3.85
C ASN A 159 8.27 -13.47 -4.96
N LEU A 160 9.17 -12.95 -5.80
CA LEU A 160 8.80 -12.21 -7.01
C LEU A 160 8.16 -13.10 -8.09
N GLU A 161 8.22 -14.42 -7.94
CA GLU A 161 7.55 -15.39 -8.83
C GLU A 161 6.26 -15.96 -8.21
N ASP A 162 5.82 -15.43 -7.05
CA ASP A 162 4.60 -15.91 -6.39
C ASP A 162 3.37 -15.76 -7.30
N GLN A 163 2.49 -16.75 -7.26
CA GLN A 163 1.24 -16.78 -8.02
C GLN A 163 0.37 -15.55 -7.77
N HIS A 164 0.39 -15.03 -6.54
CA HIS A 164 -0.44 -13.90 -6.14
C HIS A 164 0.32 -12.57 -6.25
N PRO A 165 -0.21 -11.56 -6.98
CA PRO A 165 0.46 -10.27 -7.18
C PRO A 165 0.83 -9.54 -5.89
N GLU A 166 0.03 -9.69 -4.83
CA GLU A 166 0.28 -8.99 -3.57
C GLU A 166 1.53 -9.49 -2.84
N VAL A 167 1.80 -10.79 -2.90
CA VAL A 167 3.04 -11.36 -2.34
C VAL A 167 4.25 -10.84 -3.11
N ARG A 168 4.14 -10.80 -4.45
CA ARG A 168 5.19 -10.23 -5.30
C ARG A 168 5.45 -8.76 -4.98
N ARG A 169 4.39 -7.95 -4.83
CA ARG A 169 4.51 -6.53 -4.45
C ARG A 169 5.18 -6.35 -3.11
N GLN A 170 4.78 -7.13 -2.11
CA GLN A 170 5.40 -7.08 -0.79
C GLN A 170 6.89 -7.45 -0.87
N ALA A 171 7.24 -8.51 -1.61
CA ALA A 171 8.62 -8.91 -1.81
C ALA A 171 9.44 -7.81 -2.50
N ALA A 172 8.92 -7.22 -3.57
CA ALA A 172 9.55 -6.09 -4.26
C ALA A 172 9.72 -4.89 -3.32
N SER A 173 8.70 -4.57 -2.51
CA SER A 173 8.76 -3.49 -1.53
C SER A 173 9.90 -3.70 -0.53
N THR A 174 10.02 -4.91 0.01
CA THR A 174 11.09 -5.24 0.97
C THR A 174 12.46 -5.21 0.29
N LEU A 175 12.61 -5.86 -0.86
CA LEU A 175 13.87 -5.89 -1.63
C LEU A 175 14.36 -4.49 -2.01
N LEU A 176 13.43 -3.61 -2.40
CA LEU A 176 13.79 -2.24 -2.72
C LEU A 176 14.46 -1.59 -1.49
N LEU A 177 13.96 -1.80 -0.28
CA LEU A 177 14.51 -1.19 0.94
C LEU A 177 15.83 -1.80 1.44
N LEU A 178 16.27 -2.94 0.88
CA LEU A 178 17.47 -3.64 1.29
C LEU A 178 18.72 -3.19 0.51
N GLU A 179 19.89 -3.30 1.16
CA GLU A 179 21.19 -3.16 0.50
C GLU A 179 21.55 -4.46 -0.25
N LEU A 180 21.16 -4.54 -1.52
CA LEU A 180 21.36 -5.71 -2.35
C LEU A 180 22.74 -5.74 -3.04
N LYS A 181 23.27 -6.94 -3.23
CA LYS A 181 24.45 -7.16 -4.09
C LYS A 181 24.10 -6.89 -5.55
N THR A 182 25.09 -6.60 -6.38
CA THR A 182 24.91 -6.28 -7.81
C THR A 182 24.07 -7.32 -8.57
N GLU A 183 24.32 -8.62 -8.36
CA GLU A 183 23.55 -9.67 -9.04
C GLU A 183 22.09 -9.73 -8.57
N GLN A 184 21.84 -9.53 -7.28
CA GLN A 184 20.48 -9.48 -6.72
C GLN A 184 19.70 -8.28 -7.27
N ASN A 185 20.36 -7.12 -7.40
CA ASN A 185 19.78 -5.94 -8.02
C ASN A 185 19.38 -6.20 -9.47
N LYS A 186 20.23 -6.89 -10.26
CA LYS A 186 19.88 -7.26 -11.63
C LYS A 186 18.65 -8.17 -11.70
N THR A 187 18.56 -9.16 -10.82
CA THR A 187 17.40 -10.07 -10.77
C THR A 187 16.11 -9.35 -10.37
N LEU A 188 16.18 -8.48 -9.36
CA LEU A 188 15.05 -7.64 -8.95
C LEU A 188 14.59 -6.75 -10.12
N GLN A 189 15.53 -6.07 -10.76
CA GLN A 189 15.23 -5.19 -11.88
C GLN A 189 14.59 -5.96 -13.04
N HIS A 190 15.17 -7.09 -13.43
CA HIS A 190 14.59 -7.95 -14.46
C HIS A 190 13.15 -8.38 -14.13
N SER A 191 12.87 -8.71 -12.88
CA SER A 191 11.53 -9.12 -12.44
C SER A 191 10.53 -7.96 -12.53
N ILE A 192 10.93 -6.76 -12.06
CA ILE A 192 10.11 -5.55 -12.15
C ILE A 192 9.84 -5.19 -13.61
N GLU A 193 10.84 -5.25 -14.48
CA GLU A 193 10.71 -4.89 -15.89
C GLU A 193 9.80 -5.84 -16.68
N ASN A 194 9.63 -7.08 -16.23
CA ASN A 194 8.80 -8.08 -16.91
C ASN A 194 7.37 -8.22 -16.35
N ASP A 195 7.09 -7.76 -15.12
CA ASP A 195 5.75 -7.76 -14.53
C ASP A 195 5.17 -6.33 -14.47
N ASP A 196 4.13 -6.06 -15.25
CA ASP A 196 3.47 -4.75 -15.32
C ASP A 196 2.91 -4.27 -13.97
N ALA A 197 2.42 -5.17 -13.12
CA ALA A 197 1.88 -4.83 -11.82
C ALA A 197 2.99 -4.47 -10.83
N LEU A 198 4.12 -5.18 -10.87
CA LEU A 198 5.31 -4.85 -10.09
C LEU A 198 5.93 -3.54 -10.58
N TRP A 199 6.02 -3.35 -11.88
CA TRP A 199 6.55 -2.11 -12.46
C TRP A 199 5.74 -0.89 -12.02
N LYS A 200 4.40 -0.94 -12.10
CA LYS A 200 3.53 0.14 -11.64
C LYS A 200 3.65 0.41 -10.14
N PHE A 201 3.99 -0.60 -9.37
CA PHE A 201 4.26 -0.45 -7.93
C PHE A 201 5.64 0.16 -7.66
N ALA A 202 6.68 -0.26 -8.39
CA ALA A 202 8.05 0.16 -8.19
C ALA A 202 8.32 1.61 -8.65
N VAL A 203 7.67 2.08 -9.71
CA VAL A 203 7.90 3.43 -10.27
C VAL A 203 7.68 4.55 -9.25
N PRO A 204 6.54 4.64 -8.54
CA PRO A 204 6.35 5.66 -7.50
C PRO A 204 7.42 5.63 -6.41
N ILE A 205 7.80 4.43 -5.94
CA ILE A 205 8.84 4.26 -4.92
C ILE A 205 10.20 4.76 -5.43
N ALA A 206 10.58 4.40 -6.66
CA ALA A 206 11.82 4.84 -7.27
C ALA A 206 11.86 6.38 -7.46
N LEU A 207 10.72 6.98 -7.80
CA LEU A 207 10.57 8.44 -7.90
C LEU A 207 10.68 9.13 -6.54
N GLU A 208 10.00 8.63 -5.51
CA GLU A 208 10.05 9.19 -4.17
C GLU A 208 11.46 9.13 -3.56
N GLN A 209 12.19 8.06 -3.84
CA GLN A 209 13.51 7.80 -3.26
C GLN A 209 14.69 8.23 -4.15
N ALA A 210 14.42 8.82 -5.33
CA ALA A 210 15.44 9.29 -6.28
C ALA A 210 16.52 8.24 -6.60
N ARG A 211 16.10 7.00 -6.89
CA ARG A 211 17.03 5.88 -7.08
C ARG A 211 17.92 6.03 -8.33
N PRO A 212 19.15 5.51 -8.32
CA PRO A 212 20.08 5.63 -9.46
C PRO A 212 19.60 4.93 -10.73
N ASN A 213 18.84 3.83 -10.61
CA ASN A 213 18.28 3.09 -11.75
C ASN A 213 16.92 3.63 -12.24
N LEU A 214 16.52 4.84 -11.80
CA LEU A 214 15.24 5.45 -12.17
C LEU A 214 15.05 5.52 -13.69
N ALA A 215 16.08 5.94 -14.44
CA ALA A 215 15.97 6.06 -15.90
C ALA A 215 15.74 4.71 -16.60
N GLU A 216 16.45 3.66 -16.17
CA GLU A 216 16.31 2.31 -16.72
C GLU A 216 14.89 1.81 -16.50
N LEU A 217 14.37 1.98 -15.28
CA LEU A 217 13.00 1.60 -14.92
C LEU A 217 11.95 2.33 -15.79
N MET A 218 12.15 3.62 -16.04
CA MET A 218 11.20 4.44 -16.80
C MET A 218 11.21 4.10 -18.30
N ASN A 219 12.34 3.62 -18.83
CA ASN A 219 12.46 3.21 -20.23
C ASN A 219 11.97 1.77 -20.49
N ALA A 220 11.87 0.92 -19.46
CA ALA A 220 11.59 -0.50 -19.61
C ALA A 220 10.29 -0.86 -20.35
N LYS A 221 9.22 -0.07 -20.18
CA LYS A 221 7.87 -0.38 -20.71
C LYS A 221 7.49 0.39 -21.98
N GLY A 222 8.43 1.14 -22.56
CA GLY A 222 8.20 1.91 -23.78
C GLY A 222 6.99 2.85 -23.71
N ASN A 223 6.29 3.02 -24.84
CA ASN A 223 5.32 4.12 -25.01
C ASN A 223 3.97 3.89 -24.32
N ASN A 224 3.59 2.63 -24.08
CA ASN A 224 2.25 2.27 -23.63
C ASN A 224 1.96 2.71 -22.20
N GLN A 225 2.99 2.86 -21.37
CA GLN A 225 2.85 3.29 -19.97
C GLN A 225 3.24 4.76 -19.75
N ARG A 226 3.56 5.52 -20.81
CA ARG A 226 3.98 6.94 -20.71
C ARG A 226 3.02 7.80 -19.89
N ARG A 227 1.71 7.59 -20.05
CA ARG A 227 0.70 8.35 -19.30
C ARG A 227 0.85 8.15 -17.79
N PHE A 228 0.96 6.90 -17.35
CA PHE A 228 1.18 6.54 -15.96
C PHE A 228 2.49 7.15 -15.43
N LEU A 229 3.57 7.07 -16.22
CA LEU A 229 4.86 7.66 -15.83
C LEU A 229 4.78 9.17 -15.60
N VAL A 230 4.13 9.90 -16.51
CA VAL A 230 3.94 11.34 -16.39
C VAL A 230 3.04 11.69 -15.21
N GLU A 231 1.96 10.95 -14.98
CA GLU A 231 1.07 11.15 -13.82
C GLU A 231 1.82 10.91 -12.50
N SER A 232 2.57 9.82 -12.37
CA SER A 232 3.42 9.52 -11.21
C SER A 232 4.47 10.59 -10.98
N LEU A 233 5.14 11.05 -12.04
CA LEU A 233 6.13 12.13 -11.95
C LEU A 233 5.51 13.45 -11.45
N LYS A 234 4.30 13.81 -11.90
CA LYS A 234 3.58 15.02 -11.44
C LYS A 234 3.15 14.96 -9.97
N GLN A 235 2.91 13.76 -9.43
CA GLN A 235 2.58 13.59 -8.02
C GLN A 235 3.76 13.96 -7.12
N VAL A 236 4.98 13.59 -7.52
CA VAL A 236 6.18 13.71 -6.69
C VAL A 236 7.00 14.97 -7.01
N VAL A 237 7.16 15.34 -8.28
CA VAL A 237 7.98 16.46 -8.74
C VAL A 237 7.13 17.71 -8.94
N LYS A 238 7.46 18.77 -8.19
CA LYS A 238 6.71 20.04 -8.19
C LYS A 238 7.39 21.18 -8.93
N GLU A 239 8.71 21.18 -9.00
CA GLU A 239 9.51 22.26 -9.61
C GLU A 239 10.41 21.71 -10.72
N ALA A 240 10.78 22.56 -11.68
CA ALA A 240 11.52 22.14 -12.87
C ALA A 240 13.03 21.95 -12.62
N ASP A 241 13.55 22.40 -11.49
CA ASP A 241 14.93 22.18 -11.03
C ASP A 241 15.09 20.95 -10.13
N ASP A 242 14.04 20.13 -10.01
CA ASP A 242 14.11 18.87 -9.26
C ASP A 242 15.18 17.93 -9.85
N PRO A 243 16.15 17.44 -9.06
CA PRO A 243 17.24 16.60 -9.55
C PRO A 243 16.79 15.37 -10.32
N ARG A 244 15.59 14.85 -10.04
CA ARG A 244 15.04 13.67 -10.73
C ARG A 244 14.77 13.95 -12.20
N LEU A 245 14.39 15.17 -12.56
CA LEU A 245 14.21 15.54 -13.97
C LEU A 245 15.55 15.48 -14.71
N ARG A 246 16.64 15.92 -14.08
CA ARG A 246 17.98 15.81 -14.65
C ARG A 246 18.40 14.35 -14.84
N THR A 247 18.19 13.50 -13.84
CA THR A 247 18.43 12.05 -13.96
C THR A 247 17.68 11.42 -15.14
N LEU A 248 16.42 11.83 -15.36
CA LEU A 248 15.62 11.35 -16.48
C LEU A 248 16.14 11.86 -17.84
N ILE A 249 16.53 13.13 -17.94
CA ILE A 249 17.11 13.70 -19.16
C ILE A 249 18.42 12.99 -19.52
N ASP A 250 19.32 12.82 -18.56
CA ASP A 250 20.60 12.13 -18.77
C ASP A 250 20.37 10.66 -19.15
N GLY A 251 19.31 10.04 -18.63
CA GLY A 251 18.87 8.69 -18.94
C GLY A 251 17.96 8.54 -20.17
N ASN A 252 17.97 9.48 -21.10
CA ASN A 252 17.21 9.45 -22.36
C ASN A 252 15.66 9.33 -22.20
N CYS A 253 15.12 9.78 -21.07
CA CYS A 253 13.68 9.84 -20.80
C CYS A 253 13.08 11.22 -21.15
N THR A 254 13.66 11.92 -22.12
CA THR A 254 13.36 13.33 -22.45
C THR A 254 11.89 13.54 -22.84
N SER A 255 11.28 12.59 -23.55
CA SER A 255 9.83 12.61 -23.89
C SER A 255 8.93 12.64 -22.64
N ILE A 256 9.30 11.93 -21.57
CA ILE A 256 8.54 11.92 -20.31
C ILE A 256 8.63 13.29 -19.64
N VAL A 257 9.84 13.87 -19.62
CA VAL A 257 10.08 15.20 -19.04
C VAL A 257 9.37 16.30 -19.83
N ALA A 258 9.43 16.26 -21.17
CA ALA A 258 8.71 17.18 -22.04
C ALA A 258 7.20 17.17 -21.75
N ARG A 259 6.61 15.99 -21.58
CA ARG A 259 5.18 15.85 -21.24
C ARG A 259 4.84 16.25 -19.82
N TRP A 260 5.76 16.08 -18.88
CA TRP A 260 5.59 16.60 -17.52
C TRP A 260 5.51 18.12 -17.51
N LEU A 261 6.31 18.77 -18.37
CA LEU A 261 6.41 20.23 -18.52
C LEU A 261 5.17 20.88 -19.16
N VAL A 262 4.33 20.09 -19.84
CA VAL A 262 3.10 20.58 -20.48
C VAL A 262 2.17 21.23 -19.44
N GLY A 263 1.85 22.50 -19.68
CA GLY A 263 0.95 23.31 -18.85
C GLY A 263 1.61 24.09 -17.71
N ARG A 264 2.95 24.08 -17.63
CA ARG A 264 3.72 24.85 -16.64
C ARG A 264 4.30 26.12 -17.25
N ASN A 265 4.13 27.26 -16.59
CA ASN A 265 4.54 28.58 -17.13
C ASN A 265 5.46 29.35 -16.16
N ASP A 266 6.05 28.68 -15.18
CA ASP A 266 7.02 29.31 -14.28
C ASP A 266 8.41 29.44 -14.94
N VAL A 267 9.22 30.39 -14.45
CA VAL A 267 10.54 30.72 -15.03
C VAL A 267 11.44 29.48 -15.15
N LYS A 268 11.48 28.64 -14.11
CA LYS A 268 12.27 27.40 -14.11
C LYS A 268 11.79 26.43 -15.20
N SER A 269 10.47 26.33 -15.37
CA SER A 269 9.87 25.50 -16.42
C SER A 269 10.15 26.04 -17.83
N ASP A 270 10.25 27.36 -18.00
CA ASP A 270 10.62 27.98 -19.27
C ASP A 270 12.09 27.70 -19.63
N GLU A 271 13.01 27.77 -18.65
CA GLU A 271 14.42 27.39 -18.83
C GLU A 271 14.56 25.92 -19.25
N LEU A 272 13.90 25.01 -18.53
CA LEU A 272 13.90 23.59 -18.88
C LEU A 272 13.26 23.33 -20.26
N ARG A 273 12.22 24.10 -20.62
CA ARG A 273 11.60 23.98 -21.95
C ARG A 273 12.56 24.37 -23.04
N HIS A 274 13.27 25.49 -22.85
CA HIS A 274 14.29 25.92 -23.78
C HIS A 274 15.34 24.82 -23.95
N GLU A 275 15.87 24.23 -22.87
CA GLU A 275 16.80 23.09 -22.97
C GLU A 275 16.24 21.95 -23.85
N LEU A 276 15.01 21.51 -23.59
CA LEU A 276 14.40 20.38 -24.30
C LEU A 276 14.07 20.67 -25.78
N LEU A 277 13.75 21.92 -26.14
CA LEU A 277 13.46 22.28 -27.53
C LEU A 277 14.68 22.15 -28.44
N PHE A 278 15.87 22.39 -27.88
CA PHE A 278 17.16 22.25 -28.59
C PHE A 278 17.86 20.92 -28.31
N ASP A 279 17.23 19.99 -27.60
CA ASP A 279 17.74 18.63 -27.42
C ASP A 279 17.32 17.73 -28.60
N GLU A 280 18.28 17.23 -29.36
CA GLU A 280 18.06 16.34 -30.52
C GLU A 280 17.40 15.00 -30.15
N ARG A 281 17.44 14.61 -28.87
CA ARG A 281 16.80 13.38 -28.38
C ARG A 281 15.28 13.54 -28.23
N VAL A 282 14.76 14.76 -28.17
CA VAL A 282 13.32 15.03 -28.08
C VAL A 282 12.71 14.95 -29.48
N ASP A 283 11.69 14.13 -29.66
CA ASP A 283 11.01 13.99 -30.94
C ASP A 283 10.20 15.26 -31.31
N SER A 284 10.05 15.48 -32.61
CA SER A 284 9.39 16.67 -33.17
C SER A 284 7.97 16.87 -32.64
N ILE A 285 7.24 15.78 -32.37
CA ILE A 285 5.86 15.85 -31.87
C ILE A 285 5.86 16.42 -30.44
N ASP A 286 6.74 15.94 -29.57
CA ASP A 286 6.83 16.47 -28.20
C ASP A 286 7.39 17.91 -28.20
N LYS A 287 8.33 18.28 -29.10
CA LYS A 287 8.78 19.68 -29.29
C LYS A 287 7.65 20.60 -29.75
N SER A 288 6.89 20.21 -30.76
CA SER A 288 5.73 20.97 -31.26
C SER A 288 4.69 21.19 -30.16
N ARG A 289 4.39 20.17 -29.34
CA ARG A 289 3.47 20.33 -28.20
C ARG A 289 3.97 21.30 -27.14
N LEU A 290 5.29 21.36 -26.90
CA LEU A 290 5.87 22.36 -25.99
C LEU A 290 5.64 23.78 -26.51
N LEU A 291 5.71 23.99 -27.83
CA LEU A 291 5.47 25.28 -28.50
C LEU A 291 3.99 25.65 -28.55
N GLU A 292 3.10 24.73 -28.94
CA GLU A 292 1.65 24.97 -28.99
C GLU A 292 1.10 25.45 -27.64
N ARG A 293 1.72 25.02 -26.54
CA ARG A 293 1.34 25.40 -25.18
C ARG A 293 1.86 26.76 -24.74
N LEU A 294 2.59 27.46 -25.59
CA LEU A 294 3.02 28.85 -25.40
C LEU A 294 2.20 29.86 -26.22
N LEU A 295 1.25 29.40 -27.05
CA LEU A 295 0.44 30.30 -27.90
C LEU A 295 -0.28 31.39 -27.10
N HIS A 296 -0.74 31.09 -25.88
CA HIS A 296 -1.39 32.10 -25.02
C HIS A 296 -0.43 33.16 -24.47
N ARG A 297 0.90 33.00 -24.67
CA ARG A 297 2.00 33.90 -24.24
C ARG A 297 2.78 34.48 -25.41
N GLN A 298 2.28 34.36 -26.63
CA GLN A 298 2.98 34.79 -27.85
C GLN A 298 3.45 36.25 -27.83
N GLY A 299 2.79 37.14 -27.08
CA GLY A 299 3.17 38.56 -26.99
C GLY A 299 4.33 38.86 -26.04
N GLU A 300 4.89 37.88 -25.35
CA GLU A 300 6.03 38.06 -24.45
C GLU A 300 7.35 38.06 -25.24
N ASP A 301 8.21 39.04 -25.00
CA ASP A 301 9.49 39.20 -25.72
C ASP A 301 10.34 37.92 -25.70
N VAL A 302 10.41 37.25 -24.54
CA VAL A 302 11.17 36.00 -24.37
C VAL A 302 10.62 34.86 -25.25
N ILE A 303 9.31 34.82 -25.48
CA ILE A 303 8.65 33.80 -26.30
C ILE A 303 8.86 34.10 -27.79
N GLN A 304 8.86 35.38 -28.17
CA GLN A 304 9.19 35.82 -29.52
C GLN A 304 10.64 35.52 -29.88
N GLU A 305 11.60 35.83 -28.99
CA GLU A 305 13.02 35.48 -29.16
C GLU A 305 13.22 33.97 -29.34
N LEU A 306 12.51 33.15 -28.56
CA LEU A 306 12.53 31.68 -28.70
C LEU A 306 12.00 31.23 -30.07
N ALA A 307 10.89 31.80 -30.54
CA ALA A 307 10.31 31.48 -31.85
C ALA A 307 11.25 31.86 -33.00
N GLU A 308 11.83 33.07 -32.98
CA GLU A 308 12.80 33.51 -33.99
C GLU A 308 14.00 32.57 -34.05
N LYS A 309 14.52 32.19 -32.89
CA LYS A 309 15.65 31.28 -32.80
C LYS A 309 15.33 29.92 -33.44
N LEU A 310 14.18 29.33 -33.11
CA LEU A 310 13.75 28.05 -33.69
C LEU A 310 13.51 28.14 -35.20
N LEU A 311 12.98 29.25 -35.71
CA LEU A 311 12.81 29.47 -37.15
C LEU A 311 14.16 29.54 -37.89
N SER A 312 15.19 30.05 -37.22
CA SER A 312 16.54 30.18 -37.80
C SER A 312 17.39 28.91 -37.70
N GLU A 313 17.20 28.11 -36.64
CA GLU A 313 18.08 26.97 -36.32
C GLU A 313 17.45 25.61 -36.65
N SER A 314 16.12 25.48 -36.68
CA SER A 314 15.44 24.19 -36.94
C SER A 314 15.34 23.87 -38.43
N THR A 315 15.50 22.60 -38.77
CA THR A 315 15.22 22.07 -40.13
C THR A 315 13.96 21.20 -40.19
N ASP A 316 13.33 20.95 -39.04
CA ASP A 316 12.12 20.14 -38.94
C ASP A 316 10.87 20.96 -39.28
N GLU A 317 10.14 20.53 -40.31
CA GLU A 317 8.94 21.23 -40.82
C GLU A 317 7.86 21.42 -39.75
N LEU A 318 7.68 20.44 -38.85
CA LEU A 318 6.66 20.46 -37.81
C LEU A 318 7.04 21.47 -36.72
N ILE A 319 8.31 21.56 -36.35
CA ILE A 319 8.82 22.56 -35.42
C ILE A 319 8.75 23.96 -36.05
N LEU A 320 9.16 24.11 -37.32
CA LEU A 320 9.09 25.38 -38.04
C LEU A 320 7.65 25.89 -38.14
N SER A 321 6.69 25.02 -38.45
CA SER A 321 5.27 25.39 -38.47
C SER A 321 4.78 25.85 -37.10
N ALA A 322 5.12 25.12 -36.02
CA ALA A 322 4.73 25.50 -34.67
C ALA A 322 5.38 26.82 -34.22
N ALA A 323 6.66 27.04 -34.54
CA ALA A 323 7.37 28.28 -34.24
C ALA A 323 6.81 29.46 -35.03
N GLN A 324 6.46 29.27 -36.30
CA GLN A 324 5.81 30.31 -37.13
C GLN A 324 4.47 30.73 -36.54
N ASN A 325 3.67 29.77 -36.08
CA ASN A 325 2.40 30.07 -35.40
C ASN A 325 2.65 30.88 -34.12
N LEU A 326 3.67 30.52 -33.34
CA LEU A 326 4.04 31.27 -32.14
C LEU A 326 4.51 32.70 -32.46
N TYR A 327 5.22 32.89 -33.57
CA TYR A 327 5.76 34.17 -34.01
C TYR A 327 4.69 35.13 -34.55
N THR A 328 3.67 34.60 -35.22
CA THR A 328 2.71 35.40 -36.01
C THR A 328 1.31 35.53 -35.44
N ALA A 329 0.96 34.75 -34.42
CA ALA A 329 -0.40 34.70 -33.88
C ALA A 329 -0.80 35.92 -33.04
#